data_AF-W9HEL7-F1
#
_entry.id   AF-W9HEL7-F1
#
_cell.length_a   1.000
_cell.length_b   1.000
_cell.length_c   1.000
_cell.angle_alpha   90.00
_cell.angle_beta   90.00
_cell.angle_gamma   90.00
#
_symmetry.space_group_name_H-M   'P 1'
#
loop_
_entity.id
_entity.type
_entity.pdbx_description
1 polymer ?
#
loop_
_entity_poly.entity_id
_entity_poly.type
_entity_poly.pdbx_seq_one_letter_code
_entity_poly.pdbx_strand_id
1 'polypeptide(L)' 'MDISEGSVFRRTTPGKIVETASVLSIANDSVGIPHVRFRVHYERVDTADELRTLALAAFSELFNERVLA' A
#
# COMPACT_ATOMS: atom_id res chain seq x y z
N MET A 1 9.49 -8.68 -4.51
CA MET A 1 8.20 -8.28 -5.11
C MET A 1 8.44 -7.00 -5.89
N ASP A 2 7.99 -6.93 -7.14
CA ASP A 2 8.11 -5.71 -7.95
C ASP A 2 6.98 -4.74 -7.58
N ILE A 3 7.33 -3.57 -7.04
CA ILE A 3 6.42 -2.51 -6.60
C ILE A 3 6.64 -1.32 -7.51
N SER A 4 5.58 -0.94 -8.23
CA SER A 4 5.60 0.16 -9.19
C SER A 4 4.28 0.94 -9.14
N GLU A 5 4.27 2.13 -9.72
CA GLU A 5 3.04 2.93 -9.84
C GLU A 5 1.94 2.16 -10.56
N GLY A 6 0.71 2.28 -10.05
CA GLY A 6 -0.45 1.54 -10.55
C GLY A 6 -0.54 0.08 -10.07
N SER A 7 0.50 -0.47 -9.43
CA SER A 7 0.40 -1.79 -8.81
C SER A 7 -0.56 -1.79 -7.63
N VAL A 8 -1.30 -2.88 -7.46
CA VAL A 8 -2.26 -3.07 -6.37
C VAL A 8 -1.83 -4.24 -5.50
N PHE A 9 -1.91 -4.04 -4.20
CA PHE A 9 -1.53 -5.03 -3.20
C PHE A 9 -2.60 -5.17 -2.13
N ARG A 10 -2.66 -6.34 -1.51
CA ARG A 10 -3.60 -6.64 -0.43
C ARG A 10 -2.83 -7.04 0.83
N ARG A 11 -3.45 -6.79 1.98
CA ARG A 11 -3.08 -7.47 3.23
C ARG A 11 -4.31 -7.80 4.04
N THR A 12 -4.24 -8.88 4.81
CA THR A 12 -5.23 -9.22 5.82
C THR A 12 -4.64 -8.97 7.19
N THR A 13 -5.24 -8.08 7.95
CA THR A 13 -4.82 -7.77 9.33
C THR A 13 -5.28 -8.87 10.31
N PRO A 14 -4.71 -8.96 11.53
CA PRO A 14 -5.13 -9.94 12.53
C PRO A 14 -6.63 -9.90 12.87
N GLY A 15 -7.28 -8.73 12.71
CA GLY A 15 -8.72 -8.55 12.89
C GLY A 15 -9.58 -9.00 11.70
N LYS A 16 -9.01 -9.74 10.74
CA LYS A 16 -9.63 -10.14 9.46
C LYS A 16 -10.13 -8.96 8.62
N ILE A 17 -9.54 -7.78 8.82
CA ILE A 17 -9.81 -6.63 7.96
C ILE A 17 -8.88 -6.74 6.77
N VAL A 18 -9.47 -6.71 5.58
CA VAL A 18 -8.74 -6.61 4.34
C VAL A 18 -8.48 -5.15 4.03
N GLU A 19 -7.22 -4.87 3.72
CA GLU A 19 -6.78 -3.59 3.17
C GLU A 19 -6.23 -3.80 1.76
N THR A 20 -6.72 -3.00 0.82
CA THR A 20 -6.25 -2.98 -0.57
C THR A 20 -5.52 -1.67 -0.83
N ALA A 21 -4.22 -1.74 -1.11
CA ALA A 21 -3.36 -0.60 -1.39
C ALA A 21 -3.11 -0.45 -2.90
N SER A 22 -3.50 0.69 -3.47
CA SER A 22 -3.15 1.09 -4.84
C SER A 22 -1.94 2.03 -4.81
N VAL A 23 -0.82 1.63 -5.39
CA VAL A 23 0.38 2.47 -5.45
C VAL A 23 0.15 3.64 -6.38
N LEU A 24 0.29 4.86 -5.85
CA LEU A 24 0.11 6.10 -6.59
C LEU A 24 1.44 6.65 -7.10
N SER A 25 2.48 6.62 -6.28
CA SER A 25 3.81 7.09 -6.66
C SER A 25 4.90 6.49 -5.80
N ILE A 26 6.13 6.45 -6.33
CA ILE A 26 7.33 6.08 -5.57
C ILE A 26 8.36 7.20 -5.70
N ALA A 27 8.83 7.73 -4.58
CA ALA A 27 9.81 8.82 -4.55
C ALA A 27 10.78 8.66 -3.38
N ASN A 28 12.02 9.13 -3.57
CA ASN A 28 12.99 9.21 -2.48
C ASN A 28 12.74 10.46 -1.63
N ASP A 29 12.93 10.34 -0.31
CA ASP A 29 12.98 11.50 0.57
C ASP A 29 14.31 12.27 0.44
N SER A 30 14.49 13.32 1.25
CA SER A 30 15.69 14.17 1.23
C SER A 30 16.99 13.44 1.59
N VAL A 31 16.93 12.24 2.16
CA VAL A 31 18.09 11.42 2.53
C VAL A 31 18.23 10.16 1.69
N GLY A 32 17.40 10.00 0.66
CA GLY A 32 17.50 8.91 -0.32
C GLY A 32 16.69 7.67 0.01
N ILE A 33 15.83 7.68 1.02
CA ILE A 33 14.99 6.53 1.38
C ILE A 33 13.77 6.49 0.45
N PRO A 34 13.52 5.39 -0.28
CA PRO A 34 12.37 5.26 -1.14
C PRO A 34 11.08 5.14 -0.34
N HIS A 35 10.09 5.94 -0.69
CA HIS A 35 8.77 5.97 -0.11
C HIS A 35 7.69 5.69 -1.16
N VAL A 36 6.69 4.91 -0.76
CA VAL A 36 5.52 4.56 -1.55
C VAL A 36 4.36 5.41 -1.06
N ARG A 37 3.80 6.25 -1.93
CA ARG A 37 2.50 6.88 -1.70
C ARG A 37 1.43 5.98 -2.29
N PHE A 38 0.41 5.67 -1.51
CA PHE A 38 -0.65 4.76 -1.93
C PHE A 38 -2.00 5.19 -1.37
N ARG A 39 -3.07 4.75 -2.04
CA ARG A 39 -4.43 4.83 -1.53
C ARG A 39 -4.80 3.49 -0.94
N VAL A 40 -5.30 3.46 0.30
CA VAL A 40 -5.79 2.25 0.95
C VAL A 40 -7.31 2.26 1.01
N HIS A 41 -7.91 1.15 0.59
CA HIS A 41 -9.33 0.86 0.72
C HIS A 41 -9.53 -0.26 1.74
N TYR A 42 -10.60 -0.19 2.53
CA TYR A 42 -10.96 -1.21 3.52
C TYR A 42 -12.27 -1.88 3.09
N GLU A 43 -12.33 -3.21 3.10
CA GLU A 43 -13.55 -3.96 2.73
C GLU A 43 -14.73 -3.81 3.73
N ARG A 44 -14.66 -2.89 4.69
CA ARG A 44 -15.76 -2.61 5.63
C ARG A 44 -16.69 -1.54 5.06
N VAL A 45 -17.98 -1.84 5.09
CA VAL A 45 -19.07 -0.88 4.82
C VAL A 45 -18.82 0.35 5.71
N ASP A 46 -18.73 1.53 5.09
CA ASP A 46 -18.55 2.86 5.72
C ASP A 46 -17.12 3.35 6.02
N THR A 47 -16.06 2.71 5.49
CA THR A 47 -14.70 3.27 5.61
C THR A 47 -14.29 4.01 4.33
N ALA A 48 -13.97 5.29 4.46
CA ALA A 48 -13.42 6.07 3.34
C ALA A 48 -12.00 5.63 2.99
N ASP A 49 -11.65 5.74 1.71
CA ASP A 49 -10.28 5.57 1.24
C ASP A 49 -9.34 6.57 1.94
N GLU A 50 -8.14 6.12 2.33
CA GLU A 50 -7.12 6.97 2.93
C GLU A 50 -5.88 7.04 2.05
N LEU A 51 -5.21 8.20 2.03
CA LEU A 51 -3.88 8.34 1.42
C LEU A 51 -2.80 8.15 2.47
N ARG A 52 -1.90 7.19 2.23
CA ARG A 52 -0.79 6.89 3.12
C ARG A 52 0.54 6.91 2.39
N THR A 53 1.59 7.13 3.16
CA THR A 53 2.97 7.03 2.68
C THR A 53 3.75 6.14 3.64
N LEU A 54 4.50 5.18 3.10
CA LEU A 54 5.39 4.31 3.86
C LEU A 54 6.74 4.23 3.16
N ALA A 55 7.81 3.94 3.92
CA ALA A 55 9.05 3.48 3.31
C ALA A 55 8.78 2.21 2.48
N LEU A 56 9.45 2.07 1.34
CA LEU A 56 9.26 0.94 0.41
C LEU A 56 9.43 -0.41 1.10
N ALA A 57 10.42 -0.52 2.00
CA ALA A 57 10.64 -1.74 2.80
C ALA A 57 9.41 -2.07 3.66
N ALA A 58 8.92 -1.12 4.45
CA ALA A 58 7.75 -1.31 5.29
C ALA A 58 6.49 -1.61 4.47
N PHE A 59 6.31 -0.98 3.30
CA PHE A 59 5.22 -1.30 2.40
C PHE A 59 5.29 -2.76 1.94
N SER A 60 6.47 -3.23 1.51
CA SER A 60 6.67 -4.60 1.01
C SER A 60 6.44 -5.68 2.07
N GLU A 61 6.71 -5.37 3.33
CA GLU A 61 6.45 -6.27 4.46
C GLU A 61 4.96 -6.37 4.78
N LEU A 62 4.27 -5.23 4.76
CA LEU A 62 2.86 -5.15 5.14
C LEU A 62 1.92 -5.62 4.02
N PHE A 63 2.21 -5.28 2.77
CA PHE A 63 1.39 -5.55 1.60
C PHE A 63 2.11 -6.53 0.67
N ASN A 64 2.18 -7.78 1.11
CA ASN A 64 2.97 -8.84 0.48
C ASN A 64 2.19 -9.70 -0.54
N GLU A 65 0.92 -9.38 -0.79
CA GLU A 65 0.08 -10.05 -1.79
C GLU A 65 -0.19 -9.08 -2.96
N ARG A 66 0.34 -9.35 -4.15
CA ARG A 66 0.03 -8.57 -5.36
C ARG A 66 -1.28 -9.07 -5.95
N VAL A 67 -2.18 -8.16 -6.27
CA VAL A 67 -3.47 -8.47 -6.89
C VAL A 67 -3.57 -7.81 -8.26
N LEU A 68 -4.38 -8.39 -9.15
CA LEU A 68 -4.72 -7.77 -10.42
C LEU A 68 -5.71 -6.64 -10.15
N ALA A 69 -5.45 -5.49 -10.77
CA ALA A 69 -6.33 -4.32 -10.70
C ALA A 69 -7.63 -4.54 -11.49
#